data_AF-F6FJ15-F1
#
_entry.id   AF-F6FJ15-F1
#
_cell.length_a   1.000
_cell.length_b   1.000
_cell.length_c   1.000
_cell.angle_alpha   90.00
_cell.angle_beta   90.00
_cell.angle_gamma   90.00
#
_symmetry.space_group_name_H-M   'P 1'
#
loop_
_entity.id
_entity.type
_entity.pdbx_description
1 polymer ?
#
loop_
_entity_poly.entity_id
_entity_poly.type
_entity_poly.pdbx_seq_one_letter_code
_entity_poly.pdbx_strand_id
1 'polypeptide(L)'
;MPSKTALASLSALGAGTAATGGVLGHRYFSKDLLLSKLQRQLKDSSHRKILTSKDDPIWNSWKEFYGSEIKAPISGINKENLPKWCEYSLAGKDESKLTLVSKWCVVNTRSVKEELQVNSITLLEGEGSPDWESAWEAYNKDKASLEIEDATFKGTNATQKQQGGPALKKWCETYLSKKMYEFFEGGKNYEKVAKWCSKSAG
;
A
#
# COMPACT_ATOMS: atom_id res chain seq x y z
N MET A 1 -4.93 -29.10 -74.95
CA MET A 1 -4.41 -28.43 -73.72
C MET A 1 -3.09 -27.76 -74.08
N PRO A 2 -3.06 -26.42 -74.18
CA PRO A 2 -2.22 -25.62 -73.26
C PRO A 2 -2.91 -24.28 -72.90
N SER A 3 -3.02 -23.89 -71.63
CA SER A 3 -2.02 -23.28 -70.71
C SER A 3 -1.72 -21.79 -70.96
N LYS A 4 -2.46 -20.97 -70.21
CA LYS A 4 -2.09 -19.76 -69.43
C LYS A 4 -1.09 -18.74 -70.00
N THR A 5 -1.64 -17.55 -70.30
CA THR A 5 -1.21 -16.18 -69.96
C THR A 5 0.24 -15.90 -69.56
N ALA A 6 0.83 -14.91 -70.22
CA ALA A 6 1.65 -13.87 -69.58
C ALA A 6 1.50 -12.53 -70.34
N LEU A 7 0.98 -11.53 -69.65
CA LEU A 7 0.98 -10.13 -70.08
C LEU A 7 2.38 -9.54 -69.92
N ALA A 8 2.80 -8.86 -70.97
CA ALA A 8 4.01 -8.07 -71.04
C ALA A 8 3.84 -6.71 -70.33
N SER A 9 4.97 -6.21 -69.83
CA SER A 9 5.42 -4.80 -69.87
C SER A 9 4.55 -3.75 -69.11
N LEU A 10 5.02 -2.61 -68.60
CA LEU A 10 6.14 -1.71 -68.90
C LEU A 10 6.25 -0.74 -67.69
N SER A 11 7.48 -0.32 -67.36
CA SER A 11 7.95 1.06 -66.96
C SER A 11 7.06 1.98 -66.10
N ALA A 12 7.52 2.83 -65.18
CA ALA A 12 8.76 3.60 -65.11
C ALA A 12 8.90 4.27 -63.72
N LEU A 13 10.15 4.49 -63.32
CA LEU A 13 10.70 5.63 -62.55
C LEU A 13 9.73 6.52 -61.75
N GLY A 14 9.74 6.33 -60.43
CA GLY A 14 9.48 7.37 -59.44
C GLY A 14 10.50 7.22 -58.32
N ALA A 15 11.43 8.18 -58.19
CA ALA A 15 12.38 8.23 -57.09
C ALA A 15 11.64 8.56 -55.78
N GLY A 16 11.84 7.74 -54.75
CA GLY A 16 11.25 7.91 -53.43
C GLY A 16 11.55 6.68 -52.58
N THR A 17 12.72 6.67 -51.97
CA THR A 17 13.20 5.61 -51.08
C THR A 17 12.33 5.45 -49.83
N ALA A 18 12.16 4.19 -49.44
CA ALA A 18 11.77 3.68 -48.13
C ALA A 18 10.31 3.87 -47.70
N ALA A 19 9.63 2.72 -47.63
CA ALA A 19 8.32 2.53 -47.03
C ALA A 19 8.26 3.07 -45.59
N THR A 20 7.55 4.18 -45.39
CA THR A 20 6.91 4.50 -44.11
C THR A 20 5.63 3.67 -44.00
N GLY A 21 5.80 2.36 -43.91
CA GLY A 21 4.72 1.42 -43.62
C GLY A 21 4.19 1.62 -42.21
N GLY A 22 3.17 2.46 -42.08
CA GLY A 22 2.09 2.39 -41.10
C GLY A 22 2.46 2.07 -39.65
N VAL A 23 3.02 3.03 -38.92
CA VAL A 23 2.92 3.04 -37.44
C VAL A 23 1.61 3.71 -37.04
N LEU A 24 0.46 3.07 -37.27
CA LEU A 24 -0.82 3.45 -36.64
C LEU A 24 -1.75 2.23 -36.52
N GLY A 25 -1.25 1.16 -35.89
CA GLY A 25 -1.98 -0.07 -35.63
C GLY A 25 -2.01 -0.48 -34.17
N HIS A 26 -2.15 0.47 -33.22
CA HIS A 26 -2.27 0.11 -31.80
C HIS A 26 -3.30 0.93 -31.00
N ARG A 27 -4.31 1.50 -31.67
CA ARG A 27 -5.40 2.21 -31.00
C ARG A 27 -6.77 1.77 -31.46
N TYR A 28 -7.06 0.48 -31.48
CA TYR A 28 -8.44 -0.01 -31.52
C TYR A 28 -8.41 -1.45 -30.98
N PHE A 29 -9.23 -1.74 -29.96
CA PHE A 29 -9.26 -2.94 -29.10
C PHE A 29 -8.19 -2.98 -27.99
N SER A 30 -8.44 -2.39 -26.82
CA SER A 30 -9.31 -2.98 -25.81
C SER A 30 -9.52 -1.97 -24.68
N LYS A 31 -10.75 -1.84 -24.17
CA LYS A 31 -11.05 -1.04 -22.97
C LYS A 31 -10.08 -1.45 -21.84
N ASP A 32 -9.21 -0.53 -21.41
CA ASP A 32 -8.17 -0.78 -20.39
C ASP A 32 -8.80 -1.37 -19.12
N LEU A 33 -8.30 -2.52 -18.67
CA LEU A 33 -8.69 -3.12 -17.39
C LEU A 33 -8.29 -2.20 -16.24
N LEU A 34 -9.03 -2.22 -15.13
CA LEU A 34 -8.65 -1.44 -13.94
C LEU A 34 -7.24 -1.78 -13.45
N LEU A 35 -6.86 -3.06 -13.54
CA LEU A 35 -5.49 -3.51 -13.25
C LEU A 35 -4.45 -2.74 -14.07
N SER A 36 -4.62 -2.67 -15.38
CA SER A 36 -3.67 -1.99 -16.28
C SER A 36 -3.59 -0.49 -15.99
N LYS A 37 -4.71 0.13 -15.61
CA LYS A 37 -4.73 1.54 -15.19
C LYS A 37 -3.95 1.76 -13.90
N LEU A 38 -4.20 0.94 -12.87
CA LEU A 38 -3.48 1.03 -11.61
C LEU A 38 -1.98 0.75 -11.77
N GLN A 39 -1.60 -0.26 -12.57
CA GLN A 39 -0.18 -0.53 -12.88
C GLN A 39 0.51 0.68 -13.51
N ARG A 40 -0.19 1.39 -14.41
CA ARG A 40 0.33 2.63 -15.02
C ARG A 40 0.46 3.76 -14.01
N GLN A 41 -0.54 3.95 -13.14
CA GLN A 41 -0.52 4.98 -12.09
C GLN A 41 0.56 4.73 -11.03
N LEU A 42 0.87 3.46 -10.75
CA LEU A 42 1.79 3.05 -9.69
C LEU A 42 3.18 2.69 -10.22
N LYS A 43 3.47 2.95 -11.51
CA LYS A 43 4.71 2.53 -12.17
C LYS A 43 5.97 2.97 -11.41
N ASP A 44 5.97 4.18 -10.88
CA ASP A 44 7.11 4.76 -10.17
C ASP A 44 7.02 4.56 -8.64
N SER A 45 6.03 3.80 -8.17
CA SER A 45 5.74 3.53 -6.75
C SER A 45 5.98 2.07 -6.42
N SER A 46 7.25 1.63 -6.41
CA SER A 46 7.64 0.24 -6.09
C SER A 46 7.15 -0.28 -4.74
N HIS A 47 6.88 0.63 -3.79
CA HIS A 47 6.30 0.33 -2.48
C HIS A 47 4.78 0.10 -2.50
N ARG A 48 4.10 0.33 -3.63
CA ARG A 48 2.66 0.11 -3.78
C ARG A 48 2.45 -1.20 -4.50
N LYS A 49 1.96 -2.22 -3.78
CA LYS A 49 1.65 -3.53 -4.35
C LYS A 49 0.16 -3.65 -4.61
N ILE A 50 -0.19 -4.01 -5.85
CA ILE A 50 -1.57 -4.36 -6.22
C ILE A 50 -1.79 -5.83 -5.84
N LEU A 51 -2.83 -6.11 -5.05
CA LEU A 51 -3.23 -7.45 -4.65
C LEU A 51 -4.12 -8.06 -5.73
N THR A 52 -3.49 -8.70 -6.72
CA THR A 52 -4.19 -9.30 -7.86
C THR A 52 -4.78 -10.67 -7.57
N SER A 53 -4.26 -11.37 -6.56
CA SER A 53 -4.75 -12.69 -6.14
C SER A 53 -5.41 -12.59 -4.77
N LYS A 54 -6.54 -13.30 -4.61
CA LYS A 54 -7.20 -13.49 -3.32
C LYS A 54 -6.39 -14.34 -2.33
N ASP A 55 -5.43 -15.13 -2.84
CA ASP A 55 -4.60 -16.05 -2.06
C ASP A 55 -3.28 -15.39 -1.61
N ASP A 56 -3.09 -14.09 -1.87
CA ASP A 56 -1.92 -13.35 -1.40
C ASP A 56 -1.88 -13.29 0.14
N PRO A 57 -0.78 -13.70 0.78
CA PRO A 57 -0.70 -13.77 2.25
C PRO A 57 -0.88 -12.42 2.94
N ILE A 58 -0.72 -11.30 2.24
CA ILE A 58 -1.01 -9.96 2.76
C ILE A 58 -2.46 -9.85 3.24
N TRP A 59 -3.40 -10.57 2.62
CA TRP A 59 -4.80 -10.58 3.01
C TRP A 59 -5.04 -11.08 4.42
N ASN A 60 -4.15 -11.91 4.99
CA ASN A 60 -4.26 -12.37 6.37
C ASN A 60 -4.27 -11.21 7.38
N SER A 61 -3.71 -10.06 6.99
CA SER A 61 -3.64 -8.88 7.83
C SER A 61 -4.46 -7.72 7.26
N TRP A 62 -4.32 -7.44 5.97
CA TRP A 62 -4.92 -6.26 5.34
C TRP A 62 -6.46 -6.23 5.41
N LYS A 63 -7.12 -7.40 5.36
CA LYS A 63 -8.59 -7.47 5.46
C LYS A 63 -9.12 -7.04 6.82
N GLU A 64 -8.30 -7.09 7.87
CA GLU A 64 -8.71 -6.67 9.21
C GLU A 64 -8.90 -5.15 9.29
N PHE A 65 -8.09 -4.36 8.57
CA PHE A 65 -8.32 -2.91 8.43
C PHE A 65 -9.67 -2.61 7.77
N TYR A 66 -10.07 -3.39 6.77
CA TYR A 66 -11.38 -3.25 6.17
C TYR A 66 -12.49 -3.62 7.15
N GLY A 67 -12.27 -4.66 7.96
CA GLY A 67 -13.20 -5.11 8.99
C GLY A 67 -13.35 -4.17 10.17
N SER A 68 -12.36 -3.32 10.44
CA SER A 68 -12.40 -2.34 11.54
C SER A 68 -13.16 -1.05 11.19
N GLU A 69 -13.51 -0.84 9.92
CA GLU A 69 -14.30 0.32 9.50
C GLU A 69 -15.73 0.21 10.05
N ILE A 70 -16.21 1.27 10.72
CA ILE A 70 -17.55 1.32 11.35
C ILE A 70 -18.66 1.04 10.32
N LYS A 71 -18.46 1.49 9.08
CA LYS A 71 -19.35 1.26 7.96
C LYS A 71 -18.58 0.56 6.85
N ALA A 72 -19.15 -0.53 6.34
CA ALA A 72 -18.62 -1.25 5.19
C ALA A 72 -18.37 -0.27 4.01
N PRO A 73 -17.11 -0.05 3.61
CA PRO A 73 -16.75 0.91 2.57
C PRO A 73 -17.33 0.55 1.20
N ILE A 74 -17.51 -0.75 0.94
CA ILE A 74 -18.08 -1.29 -0.29
C ILE A 74 -19.38 -2.01 0.06
N SER A 75 -20.48 -1.58 -0.55
CA SER A 75 -21.81 -2.15 -0.30
C SER A 75 -21.83 -3.65 -0.56
N GLY A 76 -22.30 -4.42 0.43
CA GLY A 76 -22.43 -5.88 0.34
C GLY A 76 -21.12 -6.67 0.46
N ILE A 77 -19.98 -6.01 0.67
CA ILE A 77 -18.67 -6.67 0.81
C ILE A 77 -18.20 -6.58 2.26
N ASN A 78 -17.99 -7.75 2.88
CA ASN A 78 -17.35 -7.89 4.19
C ASN A 78 -15.85 -8.20 4.03
N LYS A 79 -15.11 -8.24 5.16
CA LYS A 79 -13.66 -8.49 5.14
C LYS A 79 -13.26 -9.83 4.48
N GLU A 80 -14.07 -10.87 4.62
CA GLU A 80 -13.77 -12.19 4.05
C GLU A 80 -13.98 -12.22 2.53
N ASN A 81 -14.90 -11.41 2.02
CA ASN A 81 -15.19 -11.31 0.60
C ASN A 81 -14.31 -10.28 -0.13
N LEU A 82 -13.59 -9.42 0.60
CA LEU A 82 -12.76 -8.37 0.03
C LEU A 82 -11.67 -8.91 -0.93
N PRO A 83 -10.90 -9.96 -0.61
CA PRO A 83 -9.88 -10.48 -1.51
C PRO A 83 -10.44 -10.90 -2.87
N LYS A 84 -11.57 -11.63 -2.85
CA LYS A 84 -12.28 -12.07 -4.06
C LYS A 84 -12.88 -10.88 -4.83
N TRP A 85 -13.40 -9.88 -4.12
CA TRP A 85 -13.92 -8.67 -4.74
C TRP A 85 -12.82 -7.89 -5.47
N CYS A 86 -11.62 -7.81 -4.89
CA CYS A 86 -10.46 -7.16 -5.52
C CYS A 86 -10.03 -7.87 -6.80
N GLU A 87 -9.84 -9.18 -6.75
CA GLU A 87 -9.49 -9.99 -7.93
C GLU A 87 -10.49 -9.78 -9.08
N TYR A 88 -11.79 -9.87 -8.79
CA TYR A 88 -12.84 -9.65 -9.79
C TYR A 88 -12.87 -8.20 -10.31
N SER A 89 -12.78 -7.21 -9.41
CA SER A 89 -12.90 -5.80 -9.79
C SER A 89 -11.70 -5.33 -10.62
N LEU A 90 -10.49 -5.78 -10.29
CA LEU A 90 -9.27 -5.46 -11.03
C LEU A 90 -9.28 -6.02 -12.46
N ALA A 91 -9.87 -7.20 -12.66
CA ALA A 91 -10.10 -7.79 -13.98
C ALA A 91 -11.26 -7.12 -14.75
N GLY A 92 -12.01 -6.24 -14.10
CA GLY A 92 -13.11 -5.49 -14.69
C GLY A 92 -12.68 -4.21 -15.41
N LYS A 93 -13.68 -3.51 -15.96
CA LYS A 93 -13.55 -2.25 -16.71
C LYS A 93 -14.37 -1.11 -16.12
N ASP A 94 -14.98 -1.35 -14.96
CA ASP A 94 -15.89 -0.42 -14.31
C ASP A 94 -15.11 0.69 -13.59
N GLU A 95 -14.92 1.81 -14.29
CA GLU A 95 -14.12 2.94 -13.79
C GLU A 95 -14.69 3.56 -12.52
N SER A 96 -15.98 3.40 -12.23
CA SER A 96 -16.58 3.87 -10.98
C SER A 96 -15.95 3.21 -9.74
N LYS A 97 -15.33 2.03 -9.92
CA LYS A 97 -14.64 1.29 -8.86
C LYS A 97 -13.18 1.69 -8.70
N LEU A 98 -12.60 2.52 -9.58
CA LEU A 98 -11.16 2.81 -9.58
C LEU A 98 -10.68 3.32 -8.21
N THR A 99 -11.43 4.24 -7.59
CA THR A 99 -11.11 4.76 -6.25
C THR A 99 -11.17 3.66 -5.18
N LEU A 100 -12.16 2.77 -5.25
CA LEU A 100 -12.31 1.68 -4.29
C LEU A 100 -11.22 0.62 -4.45
N VAL A 101 -10.88 0.22 -5.67
CA VAL A 101 -9.80 -0.74 -5.91
C VAL A 101 -8.43 -0.13 -5.59
N SER A 102 -8.24 1.16 -5.83
CA SER A 102 -7.02 1.87 -5.42
C SER A 102 -6.86 1.90 -3.90
N LYS A 103 -7.94 2.13 -3.14
CA LYS A 103 -7.91 2.16 -1.68
C LYS A 103 -7.73 0.77 -1.06
N TRP A 104 -8.45 -0.24 -1.56
CA TRP A 104 -8.59 -1.52 -0.86
C TRP A 104 -7.84 -2.69 -1.50
N CYS A 105 -7.46 -2.59 -2.77
CA CYS A 105 -6.70 -3.63 -3.47
C CYS A 105 -5.24 -3.24 -3.69
N VAL A 106 -4.80 -2.08 -3.20
CA VAL A 106 -3.41 -1.65 -3.25
C VAL A 106 -2.92 -1.40 -1.84
N VAL A 107 -1.78 -1.98 -1.50
CA VAL A 107 -1.16 -1.86 -0.18
C VAL A 107 0.18 -1.15 -0.25
N ASN A 108 0.54 -0.48 0.84
CA ASN A 108 1.90 0.03 1.04
C ASN A 108 2.77 -1.07 1.66
N THR A 109 3.86 -1.44 1.01
CA THR A 109 4.80 -2.48 1.45
C THR A 109 6.02 -1.91 2.19
N ARG A 110 6.07 -0.59 2.39
CA ARG A 110 7.02 0.02 3.34
C ARG A 110 6.74 -0.47 4.76
N SER A 111 7.80 -0.54 5.53
CA SER A 111 7.72 -0.56 6.97
C SER A 111 7.18 0.77 7.49
N VAL A 112 6.64 0.76 8.71
CA VAL A 112 6.23 1.99 9.38
C VAL A 112 7.41 2.96 9.48
N LYS A 113 8.62 2.47 9.79
CA LYS A 113 9.85 3.27 9.81
C LYS A 113 10.11 3.99 8.49
N GLU A 114 10.13 3.25 7.38
CA GLU A 114 10.37 3.83 6.05
C GLU A 114 9.31 4.87 5.70
N GLU A 115 8.04 4.60 6.03
CA GLU A 115 6.96 5.54 5.76
C GLU A 115 7.07 6.81 6.61
N LEU A 116 7.44 6.72 7.89
CA LEU A 116 7.67 7.87 8.76
C LEU A 116 8.83 8.74 8.24
N GLN A 117 9.93 8.11 7.81
CA GLN A 117 11.10 8.81 7.26
C GLN A 117 10.77 9.56 5.97
N VAL A 118 9.99 8.96 5.06
CA VAL A 118 9.52 9.64 3.83
C VAL A 118 8.64 10.84 4.17
N ASN A 119 7.89 10.78 5.28
CA ASN A 119 7.09 11.90 5.79
C ASN A 119 7.90 12.85 6.70
N SER A 120 9.23 12.76 6.70
CA SER A 120 10.13 13.64 7.47
C SER A 120 9.91 13.62 8.99
N ILE A 121 9.35 12.52 9.51
CA ILE A 121 9.20 12.32 10.95
C ILE A 121 10.52 11.79 11.52
N THR A 122 11.07 12.52 12.49
CA THR A 122 12.30 12.12 13.17
C THR A 122 11.97 11.17 14.32
N LEU A 123 12.60 10.00 14.33
CA LEU A 123 12.36 8.97 15.34
C LEU A 123 13.22 9.20 16.59
N LEU A 124 12.73 8.70 17.72
CA LEU A 124 13.53 8.53 18.94
C LEU A 124 14.61 7.48 18.68
N GLU A 125 15.83 7.76 19.14
CA GLU A 125 17.01 6.91 18.92
C GLU A 125 17.86 6.85 20.21
N GLY A 126 18.74 5.85 20.32
CA GLY A 126 19.68 5.70 21.45
C GLY A 126 19.35 4.54 22.39
N GLU A 127 20.38 3.99 23.04
CA GLU A 127 20.25 3.00 24.13
C GLU A 127 20.14 3.74 25.47
N GLY A 128 18.95 3.68 26.08
CA GLY A 128 18.74 4.17 27.45
C GLY A 128 18.74 5.70 27.62
N SER A 129 18.34 6.48 26.61
CA SER A 129 18.37 7.95 26.72
C SER A 129 17.27 8.51 27.63
N PRO A 130 17.50 9.68 28.26
CA PRO A 130 16.47 10.50 28.90
C PRO A 130 15.26 10.81 28.01
N ASP A 131 15.43 10.72 26.68
CA ASP A 131 14.36 10.99 25.72
C ASP A 131 13.28 9.90 25.77
N TRP A 132 13.65 8.64 25.98
CA TRP A 132 12.67 7.55 26.12
C TRP A 132 11.90 7.65 27.44
N GLU A 133 12.56 8.10 28.51
CA GLU A 133 11.89 8.39 29.78
C GLU A 133 10.92 9.58 29.66
N SER A 134 11.33 10.63 28.94
CA SER A 134 10.50 11.82 28.70
C SER A 134 9.30 11.50 27.79
N ALA A 135 9.52 10.72 26.72
CA ALA A 135 8.47 10.22 25.85
C ALA A 135 7.47 9.34 26.61
N TRP A 136 7.96 8.55 27.58
CA TRP A 136 7.10 7.75 28.45
C TRP A 136 6.21 8.62 29.36
N GLU A 137 6.72 9.74 29.87
CA GLU A 137 5.91 10.70 30.63
C GLU A 137 4.83 11.34 29.76
N ALA A 138 5.18 11.79 28.56
CA ALA A 138 4.22 12.37 27.63
C ALA A 138 3.15 11.35 27.22
N TYR A 139 3.54 10.11 26.98
CA TYR A 139 2.60 9.01 26.76
C TYR A 139 1.59 8.89 27.91
N ASN A 140 2.04 8.85 29.17
CA ASN A 140 1.11 8.72 30.29
C ASN A 140 0.20 9.93 30.48
N LYS A 141 0.62 11.13 30.08
CA LYS A 141 -0.21 12.34 30.10
C LYS A 141 -1.26 12.34 28.98
N ASP A 142 -0.88 11.92 27.78
CA ASP A 142 -1.64 12.19 26.55
C ASP A 142 -2.07 10.93 25.76
N LYS A 143 -2.06 9.75 26.39
CA LYS A 143 -2.37 8.48 25.72
C LYS A 143 -3.77 8.43 25.11
N ALA A 144 -4.81 8.87 25.83
CA ALA A 144 -6.20 8.97 25.38
C ALA A 144 -6.62 7.90 24.33
N SER A 145 -7.07 8.31 23.15
CA SER A 145 -7.50 7.42 22.06
C SER A 145 -6.38 6.67 21.32
N LEU A 146 -5.13 6.88 21.72
CA LEU A 146 -3.90 6.30 21.17
C LEU A 146 -3.13 5.52 22.24
N GLU A 147 -3.83 5.05 23.29
CA GLU A 147 -3.27 4.16 24.30
C GLU A 147 -2.74 2.87 23.65
N ILE A 148 -1.55 2.46 24.07
CA ILE A 148 -0.90 1.23 23.63
C ILE A 148 -1.61 0.05 24.30
N GLU A 149 -2.08 -0.90 23.50
CA GLU A 149 -2.89 -2.03 23.99
C GLU A 149 -2.03 -3.22 24.47
N ASP A 150 -0.71 -3.12 24.34
CA ASP A 150 0.24 -4.14 24.74
C ASP A 150 0.21 -4.40 26.26
N ALA A 151 0.12 -5.68 26.63
CA ALA A 151 -0.05 -6.12 28.01
C ALA A 151 1.10 -5.70 28.93
N THR A 152 2.30 -5.46 28.38
CA THR A 152 3.45 -4.96 29.14
C THR A 152 3.21 -3.57 29.74
N PHE A 153 2.27 -2.80 29.18
CA PHE A 153 1.91 -1.46 29.66
C PHE A 153 0.67 -1.43 30.57
N LYS A 154 0.01 -2.58 30.79
CA LYS A 154 -1.22 -2.69 31.59
C LYS A 154 -0.98 -3.04 33.07
N GLY A 155 0.28 -3.13 33.51
CA GLY A 155 0.66 -3.47 34.89
C GLY A 155 0.95 -2.27 35.79
N THR A 156 0.87 -2.47 37.11
CA THR A 156 1.01 -1.46 38.19
C THR A 156 2.35 -0.71 38.22
N ASN A 157 3.37 -1.18 37.48
CA ASN A 157 4.68 -0.53 37.38
C ASN A 157 4.83 0.40 36.15
N ALA A 158 3.78 0.53 35.33
CA ALA A 158 3.78 1.40 34.15
C ALA A 158 4.04 2.89 34.49
N THR A 159 3.86 3.34 35.72
CA THR A 159 4.11 4.74 36.09
C THR A 159 5.59 5.06 36.35
N GLN A 160 6.49 4.07 36.42
CA GLN A 160 7.91 4.30 36.68
C GLN A 160 8.70 4.53 35.39
N LYS A 161 9.29 5.72 35.23
CA LYS A 161 10.04 6.13 34.03
C LYS A 161 11.14 5.13 33.63
N GLN A 162 11.83 4.60 34.64
CA GLN A 162 12.97 3.69 34.48
C GLN A 162 12.57 2.32 33.91
N GLN A 163 11.28 1.97 33.97
CA GLN A 163 10.73 0.74 33.38
C GLN A 163 9.94 1.04 32.12
N GLY A 164 9.21 2.16 32.10
CA GLY A 164 8.35 2.56 30.99
C GLY A 164 9.09 3.06 29.75
N GLY A 165 10.19 3.81 29.92
CA GLY A 165 11.01 4.26 28.79
C GLY A 165 11.59 3.10 27.98
N PRO A 166 12.28 2.12 28.61
CA PRO A 166 12.75 0.91 27.93
C PRO A 166 11.62 0.06 27.31
N ALA A 167 10.47 -0.04 27.98
CA ALA A 167 9.31 -0.74 27.42
C ALA A 167 8.77 -0.05 26.16
N LEU A 168 8.64 1.28 26.19
CA LEU A 168 8.22 2.09 25.04
C LEU A 168 9.19 1.96 23.88
N LYS A 169 10.50 2.00 24.16
CA LYS A 169 11.53 1.76 23.14
C LYS A 169 11.33 0.40 22.46
N LYS A 170 11.20 -0.67 23.25
CA LYS A 170 11.03 -2.04 22.73
C LYS A 170 9.74 -2.17 21.90
N TRP A 171 8.67 -1.52 22.35
CA TRP A 171 7.43 -1.44 21.59
C TRP A 171 7.67 -0.73 20.24
N CYS A 172 8.30 0.44 20.25
CA CYS A 172 8.65 1.17 19.04
C CYS A 172 9.51 0.34 18.07
N GLU A 173 10.56 -0.32 18.54
CA GLU A 173 11.40 -1.19 17.70
C GLU A 173 10.61 -2.32 17.05
N THR A 174 9.69 -2.93 17.81
CA THR A 174 8.81 -3.99 17.31
C THR A 174 7.94 -3.47 16.16
N TYR A 175 7.24 -2.35 16.37
CA TYR A 175 6.23 -1.86 15.43
C TYR A 175 6.77 -0.99 14.29
N LEU A 176 7.94 -0.39 14.45
CA LEU A 176 8.63 0.32 13.37
C LEU A 176 9.06 -0.61 12.23
N SER A 177 9.35 -1.88 12.55
CA SER A 177 9.73 -2.91 11.57
C SER A 177 8.55 -3.47 10.76
N LYS A 178 7.33 -3.32 11.29
CA LYS A 178 6.10 -3.84 10.70
C LYS A 178 5.77 -3.14 9.40
N LYS A 179 5.19 -3.88 8.45
CA LYS A 179 4.71 -3.31 7.18
C LYS A 179 3.43 -2.52 7.38
N MET A 180 3.21 -1.50 6.55
CA MET A 180 2.03 -0.63 6.59
C MET A 180 0.70 -1.39 6.37
N TYR A 181 0.74 -2.58 5.78
CA TYR A 181 -0.42 -3.46 5.61
C TYR A 181 -0.64 -4.42 6.79
N GLU A 182 0.27 -4.49 7.76
CA GLU A 182 0.12 -5.33 8.95
C GLU A 182 -0.85 -4.67 9.94
N PHE A 183 -1.93 -5.37 10.23
CA PHE A 183 -2.92 -5.02 11.23
C PHE A 183 -2.46 -5.47 12.62
N PHE A 184 -2.19 -4.50 13.46
CA PHE A 184 -2.08 -4.59 14.91
C PHE A 184 -3.03 -3.58 15.57
N GLU A 185 -3.05 -3.51 16.90
CA GLU A 185 -3.64 -2.43 17.73
C GLU A 185 -4.92 -1.75 17.20
N GLY A 186 -5.89 -2.54 16.75
CA GLY A 186 -7.18 -2.05 16.28
C GLY A 186 -7.13 -1.18 15.02
N GLY A 187 -6.02 -1.19 14.27
CA GLY A 187 -5.87 -0.47 13.00
C GLY A 187 -5.31 0.96 13.09
N LYS A 188 -5.00 1.47 14.30
CA LYS A 188 -4.39 2.81 14.49
C LYS A 188 -2.85 2.78 14.55
N ASN A 189 -2.31 1.78 13.90
CA ASN A 189 -0.91 1.35 13.95
C ASN A 189 0.07 2.46 13.64
N TYR A 190 -0.12 3.07 12.48
CA TYR A 190 0.73 4.14 12.02
C TYR A 190 0.63 5.38 12.93
N GLU A 191 -0.58 5.78 13.31
CA GLU A 191 -0.80 6.97 14.15
C GLU A 191 -0.15 6.85 15.53
N LYS A 192 -0.30 5.68 16.17
CA LYS A 192 0.32 5.41 17.47
C LYS A 192 1.84 5.39 17.37
N VAL A 193 2.40 4.67 16.39
CA VAL A 193 3.87 4.61 16.20
C VAL A 193 4.43 5.98 15.82
N ALA A 194 3.75 6.73 14.95
CA ALA A 194 4.11 8.09 14.60
C ALA A 194 4.13 9.01 15.82
N LYS A 195 3.11 8.91 16.68
CA LYS A 195 3.01 9.76 17.87
C LYS A 195 4.04 9.41 18.93
N TRP A 196 4.21 8.12 19.25
CA TRP A 196 4.96 7.70 20.44
C TRP A 196 6.42 7.31 20.18
N CYS A 197 6.79 7.09 18.92
CA CYS A 197 8.17 6.75 18.54
C CYS A 197 8.92 7.91 17.88
N SER A 198 8.31 9.10 17.82
CA SER A 198 8.91 10.30 17.24
C SER A 198 9.49 11.23 18.29
N LYS A 199 10.46 12.06 17.91
CA LYS A 199 11.07 13.04 18.82
C LYS A 199 10.10 14.11 19.34
N SER A 200 8.97 14.33 18.66
CA SER A 200 7.89 15.20 19.13
C SER A 200 7.09 14.63 20.30
N ALA A 201 7.34 13.36 20.67
CA ALA A 201 6.76 12.76 21.86
C ALA A 201 7.41 13.24 23.17
N GLY A 202 8.56 13.91 23.12
CA GLY A 202 9.32 14.39 24.29
C GLY A 202 9.40 15.91 24.37
#